data_AF-A0A3A5VV71-F1
#
_entry.id   AF-A0A3A5VV71-F1
#
_cell.length_a   1.000
_cell.length_b   1.000
_cell.length_c   1.000
_cell.angle_alpha   90.00
_cell.angle_beta   90.00
_cell.angle_gamma   90.00
#
_symmetry.space_group_name_H-M   'P 1'
#
loop_
_entity.id
_entity.type
_entity.pdbx_description
1 polymer ?
#
loop_
_entity_poly.entity_id
_entity_poly.type
_entity_poly.pdbx_seq_one_letter_code
_entity_poly.pdbx_strand_id
1 'polypeptide(L)'
;VQKEILCDATLTYDYVGTGNIELDDSSAALRESGEELGRETVQSWSPDLSIAFVACVVAALLSFIFVRLSSQSEKWQLGGVYTGVLAFGFAFHLFNVQYWGPAVLALCALWIWRMTWKSSDEFRLIHEDYQRARKGVSTVYSDHFEALKDSRRQLTIILSLPVLGMLAIVLGLPPQLSTDSDNLVVMASYFFVIMVGVWYLLKRSDKMYGNLYGRMTDAEIKSIRIERDLGDPARLLNDLADDGLDFSAILGEDAPEAEETHLKPPAQNLIAPTSTEVERDD
;
A
#
# COMPACT_ATOMS: atom_id res chain seq x y z
N VAL A 1 -3.21 31.07 -29.32
CA VAL A 1 -2.25 31.89 -30.10
C VAL A 1 -0.86 31.39 -29.76
N GLN A 2 -0.15 30.78 -30.71
CA GLN A 2 1.27 30.50 -30.53
C GLN A 2 2.05 31.81 -30.65
N LYS A 3 2.95 32.06 -29.69
CA LYS A 3 4.02 33.07 -29.83
C LYS A 3 5.32 32.31 -29.90
N GLU A 4 5.87 32.17 -31.09
CA GLU A 4 7.26 31.79 -31.27
C GLU A 4 8.10 33.02 -30.88
N ILE A 5 8.87 32.92 -29.80
CA ILE A 5 9.82 33.96 -29.40
C ILE A 5 11.18 33.51 -29.90
N LEU A 6 11.54 34.00 -31.09
CA LEU A 6 12.77 33.63 -31.78
C LEU A 6 13.93 34.47 -31.21
N CYS A 7 14.50 34.01 -30.10
CA CYS A 7 15.61 34.66 -29.39
C CYS A 7 16.94 34.50 -30.14
N ASP A 8 17.19 35.34 -31.15
CA ASP A 8 18.49 35.40 -31.85
C ASP A 8 19.54 36.12 -30.98
N ALA A 9 20.24 35.34 -30.14
CA ALA A 9 21.23 35.83 -29.20
C ALA A 9 22.62 35.96 -29.84
N THR A 10 22.85 37.05 -30.59
CA THR A 10 24.15 37.36 -31.19
C THR A 10 25.09 37.97 -30.15
N LEU A 11 26.22 37.30 -29.86
CA LEU A 11 27.24 37.77 -28.92
C LEU A 11 28.48 38.21 -29.72
N THR A 12 28.55 39.50 -30.04
CA THR A 12 29.72 40.11 -30.69
C THR A 12 30.83 40.33 -29.66
N TYR A 13 31.98 39.72 -29.86
CA TYR A 13 33.23 40.10 -29.21
C TYR A 13 34.20 40.62 -30.27
N ASP A 14 35.01 41.61 -29.90
CA ASP A 14 36.05 42.16 -30.77
C ASP A 14 37.40 41.57 -30.36
N TYR A 15 38.16 41.03 -31.31
CA TYR A 15 39.52 40.53 -31.06
C TYR A 15 40.53 41.54 -31.58
N VAL A 16 40.57 42.70 -30.95
CA VAL A 16 41.64 43.66 -31.18
C VAL A 16 42.93 43.09 -30.58
N GLY A 17 43.99 43.03 -31.39
CA GLY A 17 45.26 42.39 -31.02
C GLY A 17 45.98 43.03 -29.82
N THR A 18 47.10 42.43 -29.41
CA THR A 18 47.84 42.73 -28.16
C THR A 18 48.60 44.09 -28.17
N GLY A 19 47.91 45.18 -28.50
CA GLY A 19 48.50 46.52 -28.65
C GLY A 19 47.49 47.65 -28.91
N ASN A 20 46.20 47.50 -28.56
CA ASN A 20 45.25 48.61 -28.65
C ASN A 20 45.42 49.62 -27.50
N ILE A 21 45.00 50.86 -27.72
CA ILE A 21 44.98 51.95 -26.75
C ILE A 21 43.53 52.40 -26.56
N GLU A 22 43.10 52.55 -25.31
CA GLU A 22 41.72 52.70 -24.78
C GLU A 22 40.99 54.02 -25.17
N LEU A 23 41.22 54.55 -26.38
CA LEU A 23 40.87 55.94 -26.74
C LEU A 23 39.98 56.12 -27.97
N ASP A 24 39.60 55.05 -28.69
CA ASP A 24 38.66 55.15 -29.82
C ASP A 24 37.77 53.91 -29.99
N ASP A 25 37.11 53.48 -28.90
CA ASP A 25 36.06 52.44 -28.92
C ASP A 25 34.74 52.97 -29.54
N SER A 26 34.83 53.80 -30.58
CA SER A 26 33.68 54.33 -31.30
C SER A 26 33.19 53.33 -32.36
N SER A 27 32.21 52.50 -31.98
CA SER A 27 31.59 51.47 -32.84
C SER A 27 30.91 51.97 -34.13
N ALA A 28 30.95 53.28 -34.38
CA ALA A 28 30.65 53.89 -35.67
C ALA A 28 31.80 53.71 -36.70
N ALA A 29 33.07 53.81 -36.29
CA ALA A 29 34.23 53.77 -37.20
C ALA A 29 34.40 52.38 -37.85
N LEU A 30 34.27 51.30 -37.08
CA LEU A 30 34.31 49.92 -37.58
C LEU A 30 33.14 49.56 -38.51
N ARG A 31 32.06 50.36 -38.56
CA ARG A 31 31.00 50.20 -39.56
C ARG A 31 31.36 50.81 -40.92
N GLU A 32 32.40 51.63 -41.00
CA GLU A 32 32.85 52.29 -42.24
C GLU A 32 34.04 51.57 -42.88
N SER A 33 34.82 50.78 -42.13
CA SER A 33 35.93 49.97 -42.65
C SER A 33 35.51 48.73 -43.45
N GLY A 34 34.28 48.23 -43.25
CA GLY A 34 33.71 47.10 -43.99
C GLY A 34 34.26 45.72 -43.61
N GLU A 35 34.90 45.60 -42.44
CA GLU A 35 35.49 44.36 -41.95
C GLU A 35 34.41 43.42 -41.37
N GLU A 36 34.37 42.14 -41.80
CA GLU A 36 33.28 41.22 -41.47
C GLU A 36 33.39 40.68 -40.04
N LEU A 37 32.55 41.18 -39.13
CA LEU A 37 32.38 40.65 -37.78
C LEU A 37 32.04 39.15 -37.80
N GLY A 38 32.88 38.35 -37.17
CA GLY A 38 32.73 36.89 -37.07
C GLY A 38 31.42 36.48 -36.40
N ARG A 39 30.44 36.05 -37.20
CA ARG A 39 29.08 35.71 -36.73
C ARG A 39 29.00 34.27 -36.24
N GLU A 40 29.53 33.98 -35.05
CA GLU A 40 29.37 32.66 -34.43
C GLU A 40 27.97 32.49 -33.83
N THR A 41 27.22 31.49 -34.30
CA THR A 41 25.83 31.23 -33.86
C THR A 41 25.81 30.39 -32.60
N VAL A 42 25.70 31.04 -31.43
CA VAL A 42 25.54 30.36 -30.14
C VAL A 42 24.18 29.66 -30.11
N GLN A 43 24.16 28.33 -30.30
CA GLN A 43 22.95 27.54 -30.08
C GLN A 43 22.60 27.53 -28.59
N SER A 44 21.57 28.29 -28.21
CA SER A 44 21.04 28.30 -26.86
C SER A 44 20.44 26.93 -26.54
N TRP A 45 21.11 26.20 -25.64
CA TRP A 45 20.76 24.81 -25.30
C TRP A 45 19.56 24.74 -24.36
N SER A 46 18.39 25.18 -24.85
CA SER A 46 17.11 24.88 -24.22
C SER A 46 16.87 23.36 -24.29
N PRO A 47 16.49 22.72 -23.17
CA PRO A 47 16.08 21.32 -23.20
C PRO A 47 14.77 21.19 -24.00
N ASP A 48 14.90 20.90 -25.28
CA ASP A 48 13.79 20.76 -26.23
C ASP A 48 12.78 19.68 -25.80
N LEU A 49 11.56 19.77 -26.34
CA LEU A 49 10.49 18.78 -26.20
C LEU A 49 10.98 17.34 -26.43
N SER A 50 11.94 17.13 -27.33
CA SER A 50 12.60 15.83 -27.55
C SER A 50 13.28 15.26 -26.31
N ILE A 51 13.94 16.07 -25.47
CA ILE A 51 14.62 15.62 -24.24
C ILE A 51 13.59 15.23 -23.18
N ALA A 52 12.54 16.04 -22.99
CA ALA A 52 11.44 15.70 -22.09
C ALA A 52 10.72 14.42 -22.54
N PHE A 53 10.52 14.23 -23.85
CA PHE A 53 9.94 13.02 -24.43
C PHE A 53 10.80 11.77 -24.17
N VAL A 54 12.10 11.80 -24.49
CA VAL A 54 13.02 10.67 -24.25
C VAL A 54 13.10 10.33 -22.76
N ALA A 55 13.21 11.34 -21.89
CA ALA A 55 13.26 11.14 -20.44
C ALA A 55 11.94 10.55 -19.89
N CYS A 56 10.78 11.02 -20.39
CA CYS A 56 9.48 10.44 -20.07
C CYS A 56 9.39 8.95 -20.46
N VAL A 57 9.80 8.59 -21.68
CA VAL A 57 9.76 7.20 -22.18
C VAL A 57 10.69 6.29 -21.37
N VAL A 58 11.94 6.72 -21.12
CA VAL A 58 12.90 5.93 -20.33
C VAL A 58 12.42 5.75 -18.89
N ALA A 59 11.93 6.81 -18.24
CA ALA A 59 11.42 6.73 -16.86
C ALA A 59 10.16 5.85 -16.76
N ALA A 60 9.26 5.91 -17.75
CA ALA A 60 8.06 5.06 -17.80
C ALA A 60 8.40 3.58 -18.01
N LEU A 61 9.37 3.25 -18.87
CA LEU A 61 9.85 1.88 -19.07
C LEU A 61 10.53 1.34 -17.80
N LEU A 62 11.40 2.12 -17.16
CA LEU A 62 12.02 1.75 -15.88
C LEU A 62 10.97 1.54 -14.78
N SER A 63 9.95 2.40 -14.71
CA SER A 63 8.83 2.24 -13.77
C SER A 63 8.09 0.93 -14.02
N PHE A 64 7.74 0.61 -15.27
CA PHE A 64 7.08 -0.65 -15.62
C PHE A 64 7.92 -1.89 -15.25
N ILE A 65 9.22 -1.86 -15.51
CA ILE A 65 10.16 -2.93 -15.13
C ILE A 65 10.19 -3.10 -13.60
N PHE A 66 10.40 -2.02 -12.84
CA PHE A 66 10.45 -2.07 -11.38
C PHE A 66 9.11 -2.51 -10.76
N VAL A 67 7.97 -2.10 -11.32
CA VAL A 67 6.62 -2.54 -10.92
C VAL A 67 6.38 -4.04 -11.20
N ARG A 68 7.07 -4.63 -12.20
CA ARG A 68 7.09 -6.07 -12.45
C ARG A 68 8.02 -6.81 -11.49
N LEU A 69 9.21 -6.28 -11.19
CA LEU A 69 10.16 -6.86 -10.22
C LEU A 69 9.73 -6.70 -8.75
N SER A 70 8.74 -5.84 -8.49
CA SER A 70 8.20 -5.53 -7.15
C SER A 70 7.62 -6.73 -6.38
N SER A 71 7.34 -7.87 -7.03
CA SER A 71 7.00 -9.11 -6.33
C SER A 71 8.18 -9.76 -5.60
N GLN A 72 9.42 -9.34 -5.88
CA GLN A 72 10.64 -9.88 -5.27
C GLN A 72 11.20 -8.99 -4.15
N SER A 73 10.97 -7.67 -4.20
CA SER A 73 11.29 -6.79 -3.07
C SER A 73 10.51 -5.48 -3.06
N GLU A 74 10.24 -4.98 -1.86
CA GLU A 74 9.70 -3.64 -1.61
C GLU A 74 10.58 -2.53 -2.21
N LYS A 75 11.90 -2.72 -2.24
CA LYS A 75 12.85 -1.75 -2.82
C LYS A 75 12.60 -1.53 -4.31
N TRP A 76 12.24 -2.59 -5.05
CA TRP A 76 11.80 -2.48 -6.45
C TRP A 76 10.42 -1.82 -6.56
N GLN A 77 9.51 -2.07 -5.61
CA GLN A 77 8.22 -1.37 -5.56
C GLN A 77 8.39 0.14 -5.38
N LEU A 78 9.20 0.55 -4.40
CA LEU A 78 9.51 1.95 -4.15
C LEU A 78 10.17 2.60 -5.37
N GLY A 79 11.19 1.95 -5.95
CA GLY A 79 11.85 2.41 -7.17
C GLY A 79 10.86 2.64 -8.32
N GLY A 80 9.90 1.73 -8.51
CA GLY A 80 8.86 1.85 -9.53
C GLY A 80 7.83 2.96 -9.29
N VAL A 81 7.51 3.27 -8.02
CA VAL A 81 6.72 4.46 -7.66
C VAL A 81 7.49 5.72 -8.02
N TYR A 82 8.74 5.83 -7.57
CA TYR A 82 9.58 7.01 -7.77
C TYR A 82 9.79 7.30 -9.26
N THR A 83 10.25 6.32 -10.06
CA THR A 83 10.45 6.54 -11.51
C THR A 83 9.14 6.77 -12.27
N GLY A 84 8.01 6.22 -11.82
CA GLY A 84 6.71 6.46 -12.43
C GLY A 84 6.22 7.89 -12.19
N VAL A 85 6.35 8.39 -10.96
CA VAL A 85 6.01 9.78 -10.60
C VAL A 85 6.95 10.78 -11.30
N LEU A 86 8.23 10.42 -11.45
CA LEU A 86 9.22 11.17 -12.23
C LEU A 86 8.85 11.19 -13.73
N ALA A 87 8.41 10.06 -14.30
CA ALA A 87 7.90 9.99 -15.67
C ALA A 87 6.69 10.91 -15.90
N PHE A 88 5.75 10.99 -14.94
CA PHE A 88 4.64 11.95 -15.02
C PHE A 88 5.10 13.42 -14.96
N GLY A 89 6.19 13.74 -14.26
CA GLY A 89 6.81 15.07 -14.27
C GLY A 89 7.36 15.48 -15.64
N PHE A 90 8.02 14.55 -16.34
CA PHE A 90 8.39 14.77 -17.74
C PHE A 90 7.17 14.80 -18.66
N ALA A 91 6.18 13.90 -18.46
CA ALA A 91 4.96 13.85 -19.25
C ALA A 91 4.15 15.15 -19.21
N PHE A 92 4.18 15.89 -18.09
CA PHE A 92 3.54 17.21 -17.97
C PHE A 92 4.00 18.16 -19.07
N HIS A 93 5.29 18.11 -19.43
CA HIS A 93 5.91 19.03 -20.39
C HIS A 93 5.60 18.71 -21.86
N LEU A 94 5.05 17.53 -22.20
CA LEU A 94 4.89 17.08 -23.59
C LEU A 94 3.93 17.94 -24.42
N PHE A 95 2.82 18.43 -23.84
CA PHE A 95 1.78 19.12 -24.60
C PHE A 95 1.24 20.35 -23.84
N ASN A 96 1.45 21.53 -24.41
CA ASN A 96 0.85 22.77 -23.90
C ASN A 96 -0.61 22.88 -24.39
N VAL A 97 -1.49 22.07 -23.77
CA VAL A 97 -2.94 22.03 -24.03
C VAL A 97 -3.68 22.16 -22.69
N GLN A 98 -4.73 22.98 -22.65
CA GLN A 98 -5.45 23.40 -21.44
C GLN A 98 -5.79 22.28 -20.43
N TYR A 99 -6.11 21.08 -20.92
CA TYR A 99 -6.50 19.94 -20.10
C TYR A 99 -5.39 18.89 -19.89
N TRP A 100 -4.23 19.02 -20.56
CA TRP A 100 -3.14 18.05 -20.48
C TRP A 100 -2.50 18.00 -19.10
N GLY A 101 -2.01 19.15 -18.59
CA GLY A 101 -1.41 19.24 -17.25
C GLY A 101 -2.32 18.67 -16.14
N PRO A 102 -3.59 19.11 -16.03
CA PRO A 102 -4.56 18.54 -15.10
C PRO A 102 -4.78 17.03 -15.27
N ALA A 103 -4.83 16.52 -16.51
CA ALA A 103 -4.98 15.08 -16.77
C ALA A 103 -3.74 14.27 -16.34
N VAL A 104 -2.53 14.78 -16.59
CA VAL A 104 -1.26 14.17 -16.14
C VAL A 104 -1.19 14.14 -14.61
N LEU A 105 -1.57 15.23 -13.93
CA LEU A 105 -1.65 15.27 -12.47
C LEU A 105 -2.68 14.27 -11.92
N ALA A 106 -3.86 14.15 -12.56
CA ALA A 106 -4.86 13.15 -12.16
C ALA A 106 -4.38 11.71 -12.38
N LEU A 107 -3.68 11.42 -13.47
CA LEU A 107 -3.06 10.10 -13.72
C LEU A 107 -1.93 9.79 -12.72
N CYS A 108 -1.12 10.80 -12.37
CA CYS A 108 -0.10 10.68 -11.32
C CYS A 108 -0.73 10.37 -9.96
N ALA A 109 -1.83 11.04 -9.59
CA ALA A 109 -2.60 10.76 -8.38
C ALA A 109 -3.13 9.32 -8.36
N LEU A 110 -3.80 8.90 -9.43
CA LEU A 110 -4.32 7.53 -9.60
C LEU A 110 -3.21 6.47 -9.54
N TRP A 111 -2.02 6.77 -10.08
CA TRP A 111 -0.84 5.89 -10.01
C TRP A 111 -0.34 5.73 -8.57
N ILE A 112 -0.15 6.83 -7.85
CA ILE A 112 0.29 6.80 -6.44
C ILE A 112 -0.74 6.05 -5.59
N TRP A 113 -2.04 6.32 -5.76
CA TRP A 113 -3.10 5.61 -5.05
C TRP A 113 -3.15 4.10 -5.37
N ARG A 114 -2.98 3.72 -6.64
CA ARG A 114 -2.86 2.32 -7.07
C ARG A 114 -1.67 1.62 -6.41
N MET A 115 -0.53 2.30 -6.32
CA MET A 115 0.67 1.73 -5.66
C MET A 115 0.55 1.72 -4.15
N THR A 116 -0.15 2.69 -3.56
CA THR A 116 -0.50 2.70 -2.13
C THR A 116 -1.29 1.44 -1.76
N TRP A 117 -2.28 1.06 -2.57
CA TRP A 117 -3.00 -0.20 -2.40
C TRP A 117 -2.12 -1.43 -2.56
N LYS A 118 -1.19 -1.45 -3.53
CA LYS A 118 -0.24 -2.57 -3.67
C LYS A 118 0.71 -2.66 -2.46
N SER A 119 1.07 -1.53 -1.85
CA SER A 119 1.92 -1.50 -0.66
C SER A 119 1.22 -1.88 0.63
N SER A 120 -0.11 -2.04 0.62
CA SER A 120 -0.87 -2.50 1.78
C SER A 120 -0.69 -3.99 2.13
N ASP A 121 -0.02 -4.78 1.28
CA ASP A 121 0.25 -6.20 1.55
C ASP A 121 1.15 -6.43 2.78
N GLU A 122 1.92 -5.43 3.21
CA GLU A 122 2.68 -5.47 4.48
C GLU A 122 1.75 -5.63 5.69
N PHE A 123 0.62 -4.92 5.72
CA PHE A 123 -0.39 -5.05 6.78
C PHE A 123 -1.02 -6.45 6.81
N ARG A 124 -1.10 -7.14 5.66
CA ARG A 124 -1.56 -8.53 5.59
C ARG A 124 -0.58 -9.47 6.27
N LEU A 125 0.73 -9.26 6.06
CA LEU A 125 1.79 -10.05 6.68
C LEU A 125 1.83 -9.86 8.21
N ILE A 126 1.66 -8.62 8.70
CA ILE A 126 1.60 -8.36 10.15
C ILE A 126 0.35 -8.99 10.79
N HIS A 127 -0.80 -8.99 10.09
CA HIS A 127 -2.01 -9.69 10.54
C HIS A 127 -1.88 -11.22 10.51
N GLU A 128 -1.10 -11.79 9.58
CA GLU A 128 -0.77 -13.21 9.56
C GLU A 128 0.14 -13.59 10.75
N ASP A 129 1.15 -12.78 11.06
CA ASP A 129 2.00 -12.97 12.24
C ASP A 129 1.19 -12.87 13.54
N TYR A 130 0.20 -11.98 13.60
CA TYR A 130 -0.74 -11.88 14.73
C TYR A 130 -1.62 -13.14 14.91
N GLN A 131 -1.97 -13.84 13.82
CA GLN A 131 -2.63 -15.15 13.93
C GLN A 131 -1.67 -16.26 14.38
N ARG A 132 -0.41 -16.23 13.94
CA ARG A 132 0.64 -17.14 14.42
C ARG A 132 0.87 -16.97 15.93
N ALA A 133 0.91 -15.72 16.40
CA ALA A 133 0.96 -15.35 17.82
C ALA A 133 -0.15 -16.02 18.63
N ARG A 134 -1.41 -15.86 18.21
CA ARG A 134 -2.58 -16.46 18.86
C ARG A 134 -2.59 -17.98 18.85
N LYS A 135 -1.83 -18.61 17.95
CA LYS A 135 -1.67 -20.07 17.82
C LYS A 135 -0.43 -20.60 18.55
N GLY A 136 0.27 -19.77 19.32
CA GLY A 136 1.46 -20.16 20.10
C GLY A 136 2.70 -20.42 19.25
N VAL A 137 2.69 -20.03 17.96
CA VAL A 137 3.82 -20.16 17.05
C VAL A 137 4.71 -18.93 17.17
N SER A 138 6.03 -19.10 17.02
CA SER A 138 7.01 -18.00 17.09
C SER A 138 6.68 -16.87 16.12
N THR A 139 6.53 -15.66 16.65
CA THR A 139 6.27 -14.43 15.90
C THR A 139 7.56 -13.71 15.52
N VAL A 140 7.47 -12.80 14.55
CA VAL A 140 8.54 -11.83 14.25
C VAL A 140 8.35 -10.55 15.08
N TYR A 141 7.10 -10.17 15.38
CA TYR A 141 6.78 -8.96 16.14
C TYR A 141 6.31 -9.29 17.57
N SER A 142 6.66 -8.40 18.52
CA SER A 142 6.24 -8.46 19.92
C SER A 142 5.03 -7.57 20.22
N ASP A 143 4.92 -6.42 19.56
CA ASP A 143 3.73 -5.57 19.55
C ASP A 143 3.31 -5.29 18.09
N HIS A 144 2.27 -5.99 17.67
CA HIS A 144 1.72 -5.86 16.31
C HIS A 144 0.96 -4.54 16.10
N PHE A 145 0.43 -3.91 17.15
CA PHE A 145 -0.38 -2.69 17.03
C PHE A 145 0.49 -1.44 16.84
N GLU A 146 1.60 -1.33 17.56
CA GLU A 146 2.55 -0.24 17.34
C GLU A 146 3.30 -0.43 16.01
N ALA A 147 3.64 -1.67 15.63
CA ALA A 147 4.20 -1.98 14.32
C ALA A 147 3.28 -1.55 13.15
N LEU A 148 1.98 -1.89 13.21
CA LEU A 148 0.97 -1.42 12.23
C LEU A 148 0.88 0.11 12.17
N LYS A 149 1.03 0.78 13.32
CA LYS A 149 0.93 2.24 13.45
C LYS A 149 2.14 2.97 12.87
N ASP A 150 3.35 2.49 13.13
CA ASP A 150 4.57 3.12 12.62
C ASP A 150 4.83 2.78 11.15
N SER A 151 4.62 1.52 10.73
CA SER A 151 4.62 1.11 9.31
C SER A 151 3.73 2.03 8.46
N ARG A 152 2.46 2.22 8.86
CA ARG A 152 1.53 3.13 8.17
C ARG A 152 2.07 4.58 8.10
N ARG A 153 2.75 5.06 9.15
CA ARG A 153 3.32 6.41 9.19
C ARG A 153 4.51 6.55 8.23
N GLN A 154 5.47 5.63 8.32
CA GLN A 154 6.63 5.53 7.44
C GLN A 154 6.19 5.42 5.98
N LEU A 155 5.24 4.54 5.69
CA LEU A 155 4.73 4.28 4.35
C LEU A 155 3.97 5.49 3.78
N THR A 156 3.22 6.23 4.61
CA THR A 156 2.59 7.51 4.20
C THR A 156 3.64 8.55 3.78
N ILE A 157 4.75 8.66 4.52
CA ILE A 157 5.83 9.61 4.23
C ILE A 157 6.57 9.22 2.95
N ILE A 158 6.97 7.94 2.81
CA ILE A 158 7.82 7.50 1.70
C ILE A 158 7.08 7.40 0.36
N LEU A 159 5.74 7.22 0.35
CA LEU A 159 4.92 7.27 -0.87
C LEU A 159 4.46 8.68 -1.26
N SER A 160 4.48 9.66 -0.35
CA SER A 160 4.12 11.05 -0.65
C SER A 160 5.33 11.90 -1.08
N LEU A 161 6.54 11.58 -0.63
CA LEU A 161 7.78 12.28 -0.98
C LEU A 161 8.05 12.41 -2.51
N PRO A 162 7.77 11.41 -3.37
CA PRO A 162 7.96 11.52 -4.83
C PRO A 162 7.19 12.67 -5.49
N VAL A 163 6.05 13.09 -4.90
CA VAL A 163 5.24 14.20 -5.41
C VAL A 163 6.04 15.50 -5.41
N LEU A 164 6.86 15.74 -4.39
CA LEU A 164 7.70 16.94 -4.31
C LEU A 164 8.80 16.91 -5.39
N GLY A 165 9.34 15.74 -5.72
CA GLY A 165 10.28 15.57 -6.84
C GLY A 165 9.63 15.86 -8.20
N MET A 166 8.38 15.44 -8.41
CA MET A 166 7.62 15.76 -9.62
C MET A 166 7.30 17.26 -9.71
N LEU A 167 6.87 17.89 -8.61
CA LEU A 167 6.62 19.33 -8.55
C LEU A 167 7.89 20.15 -8.82
N ALA A 168 9.05 19.71 -8.33
CA ALA A 168 10.34 20.33 -8.65
C ALA A 168 10.69 20.23 -10.15
N ILE A 169 10.33 19.14 -10.82
CA ILE A 169 10.50 18.99 -12.27
C ILE A 169 9.56 19.93 -13.04
N VAL A 170 8.30 20.04 -12.61
CA VAL A 170 7.27 20.95 -13.21
C VAL A 170 7.62 22.44 -13.09
N LEU A 171 8.50 22.81 -12.14
CA LEU A 171 8.97 24.18 -11.94
C LEU A 171 10.40 24.44 -12.46
N GLY A 172 11.24 23.41 -12.57
CA GLY A 172 12.67 23.53 -12.87
C GLY A 172 13.08 23.26 -14.33
N LEU A 173 12.29 22.47 -15.06
CA LEU A 173 12.31 22.47 -16.53
C LEU A 173 11.50 23.71 -17.02
N PRO A 174 11.73 24.23 -18.24
CA PRO A 174 11.22 25.55 -18.68
C PRO A 174 9.75 25.78 -18.27
N PRO A 175 9.50 26.68 -17.30
CA PRO A 175 8.32 26.56 -16.43
C PRO A 175 7.02 26.81 -17.19
N GLN A 176 6.21 25.77 -17.30
CA GLN A 176 4.90 25.84 -18.00
C GLN A 176 3.80 26.49 -17.15
N LEU A 177 4.07 26.71 -15.86
CA LEU A 177 3.21 27.47 -14.94
C LEU A 177 3.94 28.74 -14.52
N SER A 178 3.26 29.90 -14.57
CA SER A 178 3.79 31.09 -13.91
C SER A 178 3.85 30.85 -12.40
N THR A 179 4.89 31.38 -11.74
CA THR A 179 5.05 31.33 -10.28
C THR A 179 4.15 32.35 -9.57
N ASP A 180 2.88 32.42 -9.98
CA ASP A 180 1.83 33.20 -9.33
C ASP A 180 1.34 32.52 -8.05
N SER A 181 0.83 33.32 -7.12
CA SER A 181 0.24 32.86 -5.85
C SER A 181 -0.82 31.78 -6.07
N ASP A 182 -1.71 31.96 -7.06
CA ASP A 182 -2.80 31.02 -7.35
C ASP A 182 -2.27 29.66 -7.82
N ASN A 183 -1.27 29.65 -8.73
CA ASN A 183 -0.64 28.41 -9.19
C ASN A 183 0.09 27.70 -8.04
N LEU A 184 0.75 28.44 -7.16
CA LEU A 184 1.42 27.89 -5.97
C LEU A 184 0.40 27.26 -5.02
N VAL A 185 -0.73 27.94 -4.76
CA VAL A 185 -1.85 27.39 -3.95
C VAL A 185 -2.42 26.12 -4.59
N VAL A 186 -2.61 26.09 -5.92
CA VAL A 186 -3.08 24.88 -6.63
C VAL A 186 -2.07 23.72 -6.47
N MET A 187 -0.77 23.95 -6.69
CA MET A 187 0.26 22.91 -6.49
C MET A 187 0.34 22.40 -5.04
N ALA A 188 0.25 23.30 -4.06
CA ALA A 188 0.22 22.94 -2.63
C ALA A 188 -1.04 22.14 -2.27
N SER A 189 -2.21 22.53 -2.81
CA SER A 189 -3.47 21.79 -2.62
C SER A 189 -3.41 20.39 -3.24
N TYR A 190 -2.79 20.25 -4.42
CA TYR A 190 -2.56 18.96 -5.08
C TYR A 190 -1.70 18.05 -4.21
N PHE A 191 -0.56 18.54 -3.69
CA PHE A 191 0.27 17.78 -2.75
C PHE A 191 -0.52 17.31 -1.52
N PHE A 192 -1.34 18.19 -0.94
CA PHE A 192 -2.17 17.84 0.21
C PHE A 192 -3.25 16.79 -0.13
N VAL A 193 -3.88 16.87 -1.32
CA VAL A 193 -4.82 15.86 -1.82
C VAL A 193 -4.15 14.49 -2.00
N ILE A 194 -2.90 14.43 -2.50
CA ILE A 194 -2.17 13.16 -2.56
C ILE A 194 -1.88 12.64 -1.15
N MET A 195 -1.33 13.46 -0.26
CA MET A 195 -1.01 13.09 1.13
C MET A 195 -2.23 12.52 1.88
N VAL A 196 -3.38 13.22 1.83
CA VAL A 196 -4.64 12.78 2.46
C VAL A 196 -5.17 11.51 1.78
N GLY A 197 -5.04 11.39 0.45
CA GLY A 197 -5.40 10.19 -0.30
C GLY A 197 -4.59 8.97 0.14
N VAL A 198 -3.26 9.07 0.19
CA VAL A 198 -2.36 7.99 0.65
C VAL A 198 -2.75 7.56 2.07
N TRP A 199 -2.86 8.51 3.00
CA TRP A 199 -3.27 8.23 4.39
C TRP A 199 -4.63 7.54 4.48
N TYR A 200 -5.63 8.01 3.72
CA TYR A 200 -6.98 7.44 3.70
C TYR A 200 -6.98 5.99 3.18
N LEU A 201 -6.23 5.71 2.11
CA LEU A 201 -6.16 4.38 1.52
C LEU A 201 -5.45 3.39 2.44
N LEU A 202 -4.34 3.77 3.08
CA LEU A 202 -3.67 2.92 4.07
C LEU A 202 -4.56 2.65 5.29
N LYS A 203 -5.27 3.67 5.79
CA LYS A 203 -6.27 3.53 6.88
C LYS A 203 -7.46 2.64 6.48
N ARG A 204 -7.85 2.65 5.20
CA ARG A 204 -8.89 1.76 4.65
C ARG A 204 -8.41 0.31 4.57
N SER A 205 -7.17 0.08 4.13
CA SER A 205 -6.57 -1.25 4.06
C SER A 205 -6.43 -1.89 5.44
N ASP A 206 -5.89 -1.17 6.42
CA ASP A 206 -5.80 -1.59 7.84
C ASP A 206 -7.17 -2.10 8.36
N LYS A 207 -8.22 -1.28 8.22
CA LYS A 207 -9.59 -1.68 8.62
C LYS A 207 -10.14 -2.88 7.83
N MET A 208 -9.72 -3.08 6.58
CA MET A 208 -10.16 -4.21 5.76
C MET A 208 -9.50 -5.52 6.21
N TYR A 209 -8.20 -5.52 6.49
CA TYR A 209 -7.52 -6.71 7.03
C TYR A 209 -8.00 -7.03 8.44
N GLY A 210 -8.11 -6.06 9.35
CA GLY A 210 -8.62 -6.30 10.71
C GLY A 210 -10.01 -6.96 10.74
N ASN A 211 -10.91 -6.58 9.82
CA ASN A 211 -12.22 -7.22 9.64
C ASN A 211 -12.09 -8.66 9.10
N LEU A 212 -11.28 -8.88 8.06
CA LEU A 212 -11.09 -10.20 7.45
C LEU A 212 -10.49 -11.21 8.44
N TYR A 213 -9.45 -10.81 9.16
CA TYR A 213 -8.76 -11.65 10.14
C TYR A 213 -9.61 -11.88 11.40
N GLY A 214 -10.36 -10.87 11.85
CA GLY A 214 -11.34 -11.04 12.94
C GLY A 214 -12.45 -12.04 12.59
N ARG A 215 -12.97 -12.01 11.35
CA ARG A 215 -13.93 -12.99 10.86
C ARG A 215 -13.34 -14.39 10.70
N MET A 216 -12.05 -14.51 10.36
CA MET A 216 -11.37 -15.81 10.32
C MET A 216 -11.24 -16.41 11.74
N THR A 217 -10.88 -15.61 12.75
CA THR A 217 -10.83 -16.08 14.14
C THR A 217 -12.22 -16.45 14.69
N ASP A 218 -13.28 -15.72 14.35
CA ASP A 218 -14.67 -16.11 14.68
C ASP A 218 -15.07 -17.42 13.98
N ALA A 219 -14.65 -17.63 12.73
CA ALA A 219 -14.86 -18.89 12.01
C ALA A 219 -14.08 -20.07 12.63
N GLU A 220 -12.82 -19.88 13.03
CA GLU A 220 -12.01 -20.90 13.72
C GLU A 220 -12.58 -21.26 15.09
N ILE A 221 -13.03 -20.27 15.88
CA ILE A 221 -13.67 -20.52 17.18
C ILE A 221 -15.01 -21.26 16.98
N LYS A 222 -15.75 -20.96 15.91
CA LYS A 222 -16.97 -21.69 15.56
C LYS A 222 -16.71 -23.09 15.04
N SER A 223 -15.67 -23.32 14.24
CA SER A 223 -15.31 -24.67 13.79
C SER A 223 -14.83 -25.54 14.95
N ILE A 224 -13.98 -25.02 15.85
CA ILE A 224 -13.53 -25.73 17.07
C ILE A 224 -14.72 -26.00 18.01
N ARG A 225 -15.66 -25.07 18.14
CA ARG A 225 -16.90 -25.31 18.89
C ARG A 225 -17.74 -26.42 18.25
N ILE A 226 -17.97 -26.35 16.93
CA ILE A 226 -18.72 -27.37 16.20
C ILE A 226 -18.01 -28.72 16.29
N GLU A 227 -16.68 -28.78 16.20
CA GLU A 227 -15.88 -30.00 16.35
C GLU A 227 -15.98 -30.59 17.76
N ARG A 228 -15.99 -29.76 18.81
CA ARG A 228 -16.27 -30.18 20.20
C ARG A 228 -17.71 -30.68 20.35
N ASP A 229 -18.67 -29.95 19.79
CA ASP A 229 -20.10 -30.25 19.88
C ASP A 229 -20.48 -31.44 18.96
N LEU A 230 -19.60 -31.82 18.01
CA LEU A 230 -19.59 -33.07 17.22
C LEU A 230 -18.62 -34.13 17.77
N GLY A 231 -17.87 -33.83 18.85
CA GLY A 231 -17.16 -34.80 19.70
C GLY A 231 -18.03 -35.28 20.87
N ASP A 232 -18.91 -34.41 21.38
CA ASP A 232 -19.91 -34.75 22.41
C ASP A 232 -21.17 -35.53 21.93
N PRO A 233 -21.49 -35.78 20.63
CA PRO A 233 -22.60 -36.64 20.26
C PRO A 233 -22.23 -38.12 20.41
N ALA A 234 -20.95 -38.48 20.52
CA ALA A 234 -20.57 -39.80 20.99
C ALA A 234 -21.02 -40.01 22.44
N ARG A 235 -20.95 -38.96 23.27
CA ARG A 235 -21.50 -38.97 24.63
C ARG A 235 -23.02 -38.88 24.62
N LEU A 236 -23.65 -37.99 23.84
CA LEU A 236 -25.12 -37.92 23.76
C LEU A 236 -25.74 -39.19 23.14
N LEU A 237 -25.07 -39.90 22.23
CA LEU A 237 -25.52 -41.21 21.73
C LEU A 237 -25.28 -42.33 22.73
N ASN A 238 -24.24 -42.24 23.57
CA ASN A 238 -24.06 -43.14 24.71
C ASN A 238 -25.15 -42.90 25.75
N ASP A 239 -25.37 -41.65 26.14
CA ASP A 239 -26.42 -41.22 27.08
C ASP A 239 -27.81 -41.64 26.56
N LEU A 240 -28.13 -41.46 25.27
CA LEU A 240 -29.38 -41.98 24.64
C LEU A 240 -29.46 -43.51 24.52
N ALA A 241 -28.34 -44.22 24.60
CA ALA A 241 -28.32 -45.69 24.62
C ALA A 241 -28.48 -46.23 26.06
N ASP A 242 -27.95 -45.52 27.05
CA ASP A 242 -28.04 -45.83 28.49
C ASP A 242 -29.43 -45.46 29.06
N ASP A 243 -30.04 -44.35 28.60
CA ASP A 243 -31.46 -44.00 28.86
C ASP A 243 -32.46 -44.93 28.16
N GLY A 244 -32.00 -45.88 27.34
CA GLY A 244 -32.77 -47.02 26.84
C GLY A 244 -34.02 -46.67 26.03
N LEU A 245 -33.87 -46.50 24.70
CA LEU A 245 -34.99 -46.29 23.77
C LEU A 245 -36.06 -47.39 23.87
N ASP A 246 -37.14 -47.12 24.62
CA ASP A 246 -38.26 -48.03 24.77
C ASP A 246 -39.16 -48.04 23.52
N PHE A 247 -38.79 -48.88 22.55
CA PHE A 247 -39.53 -49.09 21.31
C PHE A 247 -40.91 -49.73 21.53
N SER A 248 -41.30 -50.13 22.74
CA SER A 248 -42.65 -50.56 23.10
C SER A 248 -43.72 -49.55 22.65
N ALA A 249 -43.45 -48.25 22.81
CA ALA A 249 -44.36 -47.18 22.41
C ALA A 249 -44.49 -46.97 20.88
N ILE A 250 -43.69 -47.66 20.05
CA ILE A 250 -43.68 -47.57 18.58
C ILE A 250 -44.05 -48.91 17.92
N LEU A 251 -43.80 -50.06 18.58
CA LEU A 251 -44.13 -51.40 18.11
C LEU A 251 -45.36 -51.97 18.82
N GLY A 252 -46.44 -51.17 18.88
CA GLY A 252 -47.67 -51.53 19.57
C GLY A 252 -48.41 -52.74 18.96
N GLU A 253 -48.90 -53.61 19.84
CA GLU A 253 -49.97 -54.60 19.61
C GLU A 253 -49.71 -55.71 18.56
N ASP A 254 -48.76 -56.62 18.81
CA ASP A 254 -48.90 -58.03 18.39
C ASP A 254 -48.00 -58.96 19.24
N ALA A 255 -48.55 -59.50 20.34
CA ALA A 255 -47.82 -60.36 21.28
C ALA A 255 -48.62 -61.62 21.64
N PRO A 256 -48.03 -62.84 21.56
CA PRO A 256 -48.55 -64.03 22.22
C PRO A 256 -47.96 -64.17 23.65
N GLU A 257 -48.81 -64.42 24.63
CA GLU A 257 -48.40 -64.63 26.04
C GLU A 257 -47.75 -66.01 26.28
N ALA A 258 -46.65 -66.03 27.06
CA ALA A 258 -46.19 -67.13 27.92
C ALA A 258 -44.94 -66.67 28.71
N GLU A 259 -44.72 -66.98 29.99
CA GLU A 259 -45.59 -67.56 31.05
C GLU A 259 -44.97 -67.15 32.42
N GLU A 260 -45.77 -66.90 33.46
CA GLU A 260 -45.20 -66.52 34.77
C GLU A 260 -44.55 -67.70 35.51
N THR A 261 -43.35 -67.50 36.08
CA THR A 261 -42.80 -68.39 37.14
C THR A 261 -42.30 -67.62 38.36
N HIS A 262 -43.28 -67.27 39.19
CA HIS A 262 -43.23 -66.92 40.61
C HIS A 262 -41.98 -67.36 41.43
N LEU A 263 -41.31 -66.43 42.14
CA LEU A 263 -40.68 -66.69 43.46
C LEU A 263 -40.23 -65.41 44.22
N LYS A 264 -40.50 -65.42 45.54
CA LYS A 264 -40.31 -64.38 46.60
C LYS A 264 -40.67 -65.07 47.94
N PRO A 265 -40.29 -64.66 49.18
CA PRO A 265 -39.53 -63.50 49.72
C PRO A 265 -38.22 -63.98 50.45
N PRO A 266 -37.58 -63.32 51.46
CA PRO A 266 -37.84 -62.03 52.13
C PRO A 266 -36.66 -61.05 52.26
N ALA A 267 -36.98 -59.84 52.73
CA ALA A 267 -36.02 -58.80 53.12
C ALA A 267 -35.56 -58.94 54.58
N GLN A 268 -34.40 -58.36 54.90
CA GLN A 268 -34.01 -58.00 56.26
C GLN A 268 -33.46 -56.56 56.29
N ASN A 269 -34.10 -55.70 57.07
CA ASN A 269 -33.47 -54.48 57.57
C ASN A 269 -32.59 -54.85 58.78
N LEU A 270 -31.36 -54.34 58.86
CA LEU A 270 -30.59 -54.30 60.11
C LEU A 270 -29.91 -52.92 60.26
N ILE A 271 -29.55 -52.56 61.49
CA ILE A 271 -29.45 -51.15 61.92
C ILE A 271 -28.08 -50.83 62.55
N ALA A 272 -27.36 -49.88 61.94
CA ALA A 272 -26.35 -49.00 62.56
C ALA A 272 -25.10 -49.69 63.19
N PRO A 273 -24.24 -48.99 63.97
CA PRO A 273 -23.21 -48.07 63.47
C PRO A 273 -21.81 -48.37 64.08
N THR A 274 -20.94 -47.35 64.19
CA THR A 274 -19.64 -47.33 64.95
C THR A 274 -18.43 -47.91 64.20
N SER A 275 -17.17 -47.52 64.45
CA SER A 275 -16.43 -46.22 64.42
C SER A 275 -14.92 -46.55 64.55
N THR A 276 -14.01 -45.56 64.40
CA THR A 276 -12.57 -45.62 64.86
C THR A 276 -11.69 -46.72 64.22
N GLU A 277 -10.34 -46.69 64.15
CA GLU A 277 -9.26 -45.74 64.48
C GLU A 277 -8.07 -46.01 63.49
N VAL A 278 -7.40 -45.00 62.92
CA VAL A 278 -6.01 -44.54 63.25
C VAL A 278 -4.85 -45.53 62.99
N GLU A 279 -4.15 -45.32 61.87
CA GLU A 279 -2.74 -45.64 61.52
C GLU A 279 -2.38 -44.70 60.33
N ARG A 280 -1.22 -44.05 60.12
CA ARG A 280 0.00 -43.76 60.92
C ARG A 280 0.87 -44.95 61.36
N ASP A 281 2.20 -44.94 61.26
CA ASP A 281 3.21 -43.94 60.77
C ASP A 281 4.15 -44.65 59.75
N ASP A 282 5.08 -44.01 59.02
CA ASP A 282 5.58 -42.62 58.99
C ASP A 282 5.31 -41.93 57.63
#